data_AF-A0A2S5LV17-F1
#
_entry.id   AF-A0A2S5LV17-F1
#
_cell.length_a   1.000
_cell.length_b   1.000
_cell.length_c   1.000
_cell.angle_alpha   90.00
_cell.angle_beta   90.00
_cell.angle_gamma   90.00
#
_symmetry.space_group_name_H-M   'P 1'
#
loop_
_entity.id
_entity.type
_entity.pdbx_description
1 polymer ?
#
loop_
_entity_poly.entity_id
_entity_poly.type
_entity_poly.pdbx_seq_one_letter_code
_entity_poly.pdbx_strand_id
1 'polypeptide(L)'
;MKNKNKNKKKNTFAAAISILLAVNGLTSQAESFFDYALNNHALGLYSGNQFQLNHGACQNCPITPQALWYFEQETIAIPFSNAKSFDPSLSAQNDVKQWYRTPTNPSMPPLIWLGSPHITSGKLSQNGKWLENANSKIQLTITPKIESNLSYYNVNSEQHFAGRNIVVRGTSQDAQFTARSMWPLDYNLNLQQIPYQPLASQETIADLIRAQNGGADKPFAARVLYKKPELVSLENKPVLGFVLNGAQGDDDEAHGGHFAVATGRFGANGEWHDWLVNNFYNLGAVSEKGIIAASLPMDSYQGDLNSGQSWYRPSYMLVAVLKDERSAATYQSAINRVMQHFYRQDFSYRHAGVNCAGINVETLRSLDWNIPKHGATNLSKAFVALPYKAISDMSLESGLKAYDYLSAEQTNLYPFVTFETIGNDLLTRIAKGQANSAFEKQLADDLEAIIYVHIPQFPSSRAMGQAPVASLDEYMARTPADMAEWKIIPVGARQFPEALKDKNAPADAIRPAYYGLAAWLVILILMLFGLRKILQKLYKKNYDESQTI
;
A
#
# COMPACT_ATOMS: atom_id res chain seq x y z
N MET A 1 -74.22 -48.32 40.95
CA MET A 1 -74.24 -49.74 41.37
C MET A 1 -72.79 -50.22 41.54
N LYS A 2 -72.51 -50.88 42.68
CA LYS A 2 -71.49 -51.93 42.99
C LYS A 2 -70.43 -52.25 41.90
N ASN A 3 -69.15 -52.55 42.13
CA ASN A 3 -68.43 -53.01 43.32
C ASN A 3 -66.89 -52.97 43.09
N LYS A 4 -66.17 -52.93 44.22
CA LYS A 4 -64.73 -53.14 44.50
C LYS A 4 -63.99 -54.27 43.73
N ASN A 5 -62.69 -54.06 43.41
CA ASN A 5 -61.49 -54.64 44.08
C ASN A 5 -60.22 -54.43 43.22
N LYS A 6 -59.25 -53.62 43.68
CA LYS A 6 -57.99 -54.02 44.36
C LYS A 6 -57.08 -55.00 43.59
N ASN A 7 -55.96 -54.49 43.07
CA ASN A 7 -54.65 -55.02 43.49
C ASN A 7 -53.53 -53.98 43.38
N LYS A 8 -52.58 -54.11 44.30
CA LYS A 8 -51.65 -53.07 44.80
C LYS A 8 -50.21 -53.54 44.54
N LYS A 9 -49.35 -52.67 44.01
CA LYS A 9 -47.87 -52.59 44.20
C LYS A 9 -47.44 -51.27 43.52
N LYS A 10 -47.18 -50.15 44.23
CA LYS A 10 -45.97 -49.76 45.00
C LYS A 10 -44.69 -50.20 44.30
N ASN A 11 -43.71 -49.39 43.92
CA ASN A 11 -43.27 -48.00 44.15
C ASN A 11 -42.35 -47.68 42.91
N THR A 12 -41.93 -46.47 42.51
CA THR A 12 -41.48 -45.30 43.28
C THR A 12 -41.29 -44.10 42.32
N PHE A 13 -41.77 -42.93 42.74
CA PHE A 13 -41.33 -41.53 42.54
C PHE A 13 -40.22 -41.23 41.49
N ALA A 14 -40.31 -40.18 40.68
CA ALA A 14 -40.45 -38.78 41.14
C ALA A 14 -41.31 -37.91 40.21
N ALA A 15 -42.18 -37.11 40.84
CA ALA A 15 -42.98 -36.07 40.21
C ALA A 15 -42.16 -34.79 40.08
N ALA A 16 -42.22 -34.20 38.88
CA ALA A 16 -41.81 -32.84 38.62
C ALA A 16 -42.71 -31.86 39.39
N ILE A 17 -42.09 -30.95 40.16
CA ILE A 17 -42.74 -29.74 40.66
C ILE A 17 -41.97 -28.56 40.11
N SER A 18 -42.63 -27.82 39.25
CA SER A 18 -42.23 -26.52 38.74
C SER A 18 -42.10 -25.53 39.90
N ILE A 19 -40.93 -24.93 40.05
CA ILE A 19 -40.74 -23.69 40.80
C ILE A 19 -40.27 -22.65 39.77
N LEU A 20 -41.14 -21.66 39.53
CA LEU A 20 -40.77 -20.39 38.91
C LEU A 20 -39.69 -19.74 39.79
N LEU A 21 -38.47 -19.63 39.26
CA LEU A 21 -37.48 -18.66 39.72
C LEU A 21 -37.23 -17.70 38.57
N ALA A 22 -37.91 -16.55 38.64
CA ALA A 22 -37.54 -15.37 37.91
C ALA A 22 -36.20 -14.87 38.48
N VAL A 23 -35.10 -15.37 37.92
CA VAL A 23 -33.79 -14.72 38.09
C VAL A 23 -33.75 -13.59 37.08
N ASN A 24 -34.09 -12.39 37.54
CA ASN A 24 -33.60 -11.16 36.92
C ASN A 24 -32.07 -11.20 37.01
N GLY A 25 -31.44 -11.84 36.03
CA GLY A 25 -30.03 -11.68 35.75
C GLY A 25 -29.84 -10.26 35.26
N LEU A 26 -29.63 -9.33 36.20
CA LEU A 26 -28.82 -8.15 35.96
C LEU A 26 -27.42 -8.65 35.61
N THR A 27 -27.23 -9.11 34.37
CA THR A 27 -25.93 -9.02 33.72
C THR A 27 -25.66 -7.54 33.62
N SER A 28 -24.95 -7.01 34.61
CA SER A 28 -24.02 -5.92 34.40
C SER A 28 -23.26 -6.26 33.12
N GLN A 29 -23.69 -5.69 31.99
CA GLN A 29 -22.80 -5.52 30.87
C GLN A 29 -21.74 -4.57 31.40
N ALA A 30 -20.61 -5.12 31.83
CA ALA A 30 -19.40 -4.32 31.87
C ALA A 30 -19.26 -3.77 30.45
N GLU A 31 -19.52 -2.48 30.26
CA GLU A 31 -19.21 -1.80 29.02
C GLU A 31 -17.76 -2.16 28.69
N SER A 32 -17.51 -2.76 27.52
CA SER A 32 -16.13 -3.03 27.16
C SER A 32 -15.43 -1.69 27.06
N PHE A 33 -14.37 -1.49 27.85
CA PHE A 33 -13.57 -0.25 27.87
C PHE A 33 -12.92 0.10 26.51
N PHE A 34 -13.16 -0.69 25.46
CA PHE A 34 -12.47 -0.62 24.18
C PHE A 34 -13.48 -0.76 23.04
N ASP A 35 -13.30 0.09 22.01
CA ASP A 35 -14.06 0.02 20.78
C ASP A 35 -13.44 -1.02 19.83
N TYR A 36 -14.29 -1.87 19.26
CA TYR A 36 -13.87 -2.68 18.13
C TYR A 36 -13.60 -1.77 16.93
N ALA A 37 -12.53 -2.05 16.20
CA ALA A 37 -12.06 -1.28 15.05
C ALA A 37 -13.11 -1.09 13.93
N LEU A 38 -14.20 -1.86 13.94
CA LEU A 38 -15.30 -1.77 12.97
C LEU A 38 -16.54 -1.03 13.51
N ASN A 39 -16.70 -0.91 14.82
CA ASN A 39 -17.95 -0.41 15.41
C ASN A 39 -18.04 1.11 15.22
N ASN A 40 -18.97 1.56 14.36
CA ASN A 40 -19.23 2.98 14.09
C ASN A 40 -18.02 3.79 13.59
N HIS A 41 -16.97 3.13 13.12
CA HIS A 41 -15.81 3.77 12.51
C HIS A 41 -15.91 3.72 10.98
N ALA A 42 -15.38 4.74 10.31
CA ALA A 42 -15.15 4.68 8.88
C ALA A 42 -13.88 3.86 8.59
N LEU A 43 -13.86 3.23 7.42
CA LEU A 43 -12.68 2.60 6.85
C LEU A 43 -12.55 3.14 5.43
N GLY A 44 -11.82 4.26 5.29
CA GLY A 44 -11.76 5.01 4.06
C GLY A 44 -13.14 5.53 3.66
N LEU A 45 -13.65 5.09 2.51
CA LEU A 45 -14.97 5.46 2.00
C LEU A 45 -16.10 4.58 2.54
N TYR A 46 -15.76 3.50 3.25
CA TYR A 46 -16.72 2.49 3.69
C TYR A 46 -17.08 2.69 5.16
N SER A 47 -18.27 2.23 5.54
CA SER A 47 -18.62 2.09 6.96
C SER A 47 -18.12 0.76 7.49
N GLY A 48 -17.58 0.74 8.71
CA GLY A 48 -17.16 -0.49 9.39
C GLY A 48 -18.29 -1.51 9.54
N ASN A 49 -19.56 -1.07 9.54
CA ASN A 49 -20.73 -1.96 9.57
C ASN A 49 -20.95 -2.77 8.29
N GLN A 50 -20.19 -2.51 7.23
CA GLN A 50 -20.21 -3.29 5.98
C GLN A 50 -19.27 -4.50 6.05
N PHE A 51 -18.53 -4.65 7.16
CA PHE A 51 -17.52 -5.66 7.36
C PHE A 51 -17.79 -6.50 8.60
N GLN A 52 -17.27 -7.72 8.57
CA GLN A 52 -17.08 -8.55 9.74
C GLN A 52 -15.59 -8.61 10.09
N LEU A 53 -15.31 -8.54 11.39
CA LEU A 53 -13.98 -8.75 11.92
C LEU A 53 -13.67 -10.25 11.85
N ASN A 54 -12.49 -10.59 11.35
CA ASN A 54 -12.06 -11.98 11.28
C ASN A 54 -10.54 -12.12 11.44
N HIS A 55 -10.12 -13.37 11.60
CA HIS A 55 -8.73 -13.78 11.42
C HIS A 55 -8.60 -14.52 10.09
N GLY A 56 -7.45 -14.45 9.42
CA GLY A 56 -7.27 -15.13 8.13
C GLY A 56 -7.38 -16.65 8.16
N ALA A 57 -7.40 -17.28 9.35
CA ALA A 57 -7.74 -18.69 9.53
C ALA A 57 -9.25 -19.00 9.38
N CYS A 58 -10.05 -18.08 8.84
CA CYS A 58 -11.49 -18.26 8.69
C CYS A 58 -11.87 -19.40 7.72
N GLN A 59 -12.76 -20.30 8.18
CA GLN A 59 -13.43 -21.28 7.33
C GLN A 59 -14.69 -20.68 6.70
N ASN A 60 -14.89 -20.88 5.38
CA ASN A 60 -16.06 -20.42 4.63
C ASN A 60 -16.29 -18.90 4.57
N CYS A 61 -15.26 -18.08 4.77
CA CYS A 61 -15.38 -16.64 4.57
C CYS A 61 -15.57 -16.26 3.09
N PRO A 62 -16.25 -15.15 2.78
CA PRO A 62 -16.54 -14.71 1.41
C PRO A 62 -15.31 -14.12 0.68
N ILE A 63 -14.10 -14.60 0.99
CA ILE A 63 -12.82 -14.15 0.45
C ILE A 63 -12.15 -15.28 -0.37
N THR A 64 -11.14 -14.97 -1.19
CA THR A 64 -10.40 -15.95 -1.99
C THR A 64 -9.45 -16.78 -1.09
N PRO A 65 -9.28 -18.09 -1.36
CA PRO A 65 -8.32 -18.92 -0.63
C PRO A 65 -6.89 -18.38 -0.65
N GLN A 66 -6.51 -17.75 -1.76
CA GLN A 66 -5.20 -17.14 -1.96
C GLN A 66 -4.96 -15.99 -0.99
N ALA A 67 -5.96 -15.11 -0.80
CA ALA A 67 -5.87 -14.03 0.17
C ALA A 67 -5.85 -14.58 1.61
N LEU A 68 -6.69 -15.56 1.96
CA LEU A 68 -6.67 -16.17 3.31
C LEU A 68 -5.28 -16.71 3.68
N TRP A 69 -4.59 -17.33 2.72
CA TRP A 69 -3.25 -17.86 2.95
C TRP A 69 -2.24 -16.78 3.38
N TYR A 70 -2.29 -15.60 2.76
CA TYR A 70 -1.39 -14.51 3.14
C TYR A 70 -1.69 -13.94 4.53
N PHE A 71 -2.95 -13.93 4.94
CA PHE A 71 -3.41 -13.25 6.15
C PHE A 71 -3.77 -14.21 7.29
N GLU A 72 -3.37 -15.48 7.22
CA GLU A 72 -3.78 -16.56 8.12
C GLU A 72 -3.72 -16.15 9.61
N GLN A 73 -2.66 -15.44 9.99
CA GLN A 73 -2.38 -15.01 11.37
C GLN A 73 -2.73 -13.54 11.64
N GLU A 74 -3.32 -12.85 10.67
CA GLU A 74 -3.61 -11.43 10.75
C GLU A 74 -5.07 -11.16 11.12
N THR A 75 -5.29 -10.02 11.76
CA THR A 75 -6.63 -9.47 11.97
C THR A 75 -7.05 -8.69 10.74
N ILE A 76 -8.17 -9.08 10.14
CA ILE A 76 -8.68 -8.54 8.88
C ILE A 76 -10.16 -8.18 9.00
N ALA A 77 -10.61 -7.23 8.19
CA ALA A 77 -12.01 -6.96 7.96
C ALA A 77 -12.42 -7.51 6.60
N ILE A 78 -13.48 -8.32 6.56
CA ILE A 78 -13.99 -8.94 5.34
C ILE A 78 -15.37 -8.37 5.05
N PRO A 79 -15.65 -7.86 3.84
CA PRO A 79 -16.97 -7.30 3.54
C PRO A 79 -18.04 -8.41 3.49
N PHE A 80 -19.27 -8.07 3.87
CA PHE A 80 -20.39 -9.03 3.86
C PHE A 80 -20.79 -9.49 2.46
N SER A 81 -20.51 -8.69 1.42
CA SER A 81 -20.86 -9.00 0.03
C SER A 81 -19.86 -8.36 -0.94
N ASN A 82 -19.91 -8.76 -2.22
CA ASN A 82 -19.12 -8.19 -3.32
C ASN A 82 -17.60 -8.20 -3.12
N ALA A 83 -17.08 -9.06 -2.25
CA ALA A 83 -15.64 -9.19 -2.01
C ALA A 83 -14.89 -9.74 -3.23
N LYS A 84 -15.56 -10.50 -4.11
CA LYS A 84 -14.98 -11.24 -5.25
C LYS A 84 -15.35 -10.66 -6.62
N SER A 85 -15.64 -9.37 -6.69
CA SER A 85 -16.12 -8.72 -7.91
C SER A 85 -14.97 -8.39 -8.89
N PHE A 86 -14.47 -9.39 -9.64
CA PHE A 86 -13.48 -9.24 -10.72
C PHE A 86 -13.63 -10.36 -11.77
N ASP A 87 -13.10 -10.19 -13.00
CA ASP A 87 -13.05 -11.25 -14.02
C ASP A 87 -11.72 -12.01 -13.95
N PRO A 88 -11.71 -13.28 -13.51
CA PRO A 88 -10.48 -14.02 -13.28
C PRO A 88 -9.70 -14.38 -14.55
N SER A 89 -10.32 -14.28 -15.74
CA SER A 89 -9.73 -14.65 -17.03
C SER A 89 -8.94 -13.51 -17.68
N LEU A 90 -9.09 -12.28 -17.19
CA LEU A 90 -8.43 -11.09 -17.71
C LEU A 90 -7.21 -10.74 -16.87
N SER A 91 -6.25 -10.04 -17.48
CA SER A 91 -5.20 -9.36 -16.71
C SER A 91 -5.81 -8.23 -15.88
N ALA A 92 -5.20 -7.91 -14.74
CA ALA A 92 -5.72 -6.93 -13.79
C ALA A 92 -6.16 -5.60 -14.44
N GLN A 93 -5.35 -5.06 -15.34
CA GLN A 93 -5.67 -3.78 -16.00
C GLN A 93 -6.70 -3.91 -17.12
N ASN A 94 -6.78 -5.07 -17.79
CA ASN A 94 -7.85 -5.31 -18.76
C ASN A 94 -9.19 -5.53 -18.06
N ASP A 95 -9.18 -6.19 -16.91
CA ASP A 95 -10.34 -6.34 -16.04
C ASP A 95 -10.89 -4.97 -15.58
N VAL A 96 -10.03 -4.08 -15.10
CA VAL A 96 -10.42 -2.70 -14.74
C VAL A 96 -11.00 -1.95 -15.93
N LYS A 97 -10.34 -1.99 -17.10
CA LYS A 97 -10.83 -1.29 -18.31
C LYS A 97 -12.19 -1.81 -18.76
N GLN A 98 -12.39 -3.12 -18.72
CA GLN A 98 -13.66 -3.73 -19.10
C GLN A 98 -14.77 -3.36 -18.10
N TRP A 99 -14.50 -3.48 -16.79
CA TRP A 99 -15.44 -3.07 -15.75
C TRP A 99 -15.81 -1.59 -15.86
N TYR A 100 -14.82 -0.71 -16.08
CA TYR A 100 -15.05 0.73 -16.14
C TYR A 100 -15.94 1.16 -17.33
N ARG A 101 -15.91 0.42 -18.45
CA ARG A 101 -16.78 0.67 -19.61
C ARG A 101 -18.24 0.28 -19.37
N THR A 102 -18.47 -0.71 -18.53
CA THR A 102 -19.81 -1.17 -18.14
C THR A 102 -19.86 -1.39 -16.64
N PRO A 103 -19.84 -0.30 -15.83
CA PRO A 103 -19.72 -0.41 -14.39
C PRO A 103 -20.89 -1.21 -13.82
N THR A 104 -20.57 -2.28 -13.11
CA THR A 104 -21.50 -2.95 -12.20
C THR A 104 -21.41 -2.31 -10.81
N ASN A 105 -22.10 -2.89 -9.82
CA ASN A 105 -22.01 -2.42 -8.43
C ASN A 105 -20.55 -2.20 -7.99
N PRO A 106 -20.28 -1.15 -7.17
CA PRO A 106 -18.93 -0.89 -6.65
C PRO A 106 -18.29 -2.15 -6.07
N SER A 107 -17.03 -2.37 -6.42
CA SER A 107 -16.26 -3.51 -5.91
C SER A 107 -15.87 -3.22 -4.47
N MET A 108 -16.20 -4.12 -3.54
CA MET A 108 -15.72 -4.03 -2.15
C MET A 108 -14.25 -4.48 -2.10
N PRO A 109 -13.45 -3.97 -1.15
CA PRO A 109 -12.09 -4.45 -0.98
C PRO A 109 -12.11 -5.94 -0.65
N PRO A 110 -11.18 -6.75 -1.20
CA PRO A 110 -11.16 -8.19 -0.93
C PRO A 110 -11.05 -8.50 0.56
N LEU A 111 -10.29 -7.67 1.27
CA LEU A 111 -10.19 -7.54 2.70
C LEU A 111 -9.60 -6.16 3.01
N ILE A 112 -9.70 -5.74 4.27
CA ILE A 112 -8.88 -4.65 4.82
C ILE A 112 -7.98 -5.24 5.91
N TRP A 113 -6.68 -4.99 5.84
CA TRP A 113 -5.75 -5.43 6.85
C TRP A 113 -5.76 -4.45 8.02
N LEU A 114 -6.35 -4.87 9.15
CA LEU A 114 -6.44 -4.04 10.35
C LEU A 114 -5.22 -4.24 11.25
N GLY A 115 -4.61 -5.42 11.24
CA GLY A 115 -3.51 -5.80 12.13
C GLY A 115 -3.91 -6.00 13.59
N SER A 116 -4.94 -5.30 14.09
CA SER A 116 -5.49 -5.53 15.41
C SER A 116 -6.98 -5.18 15.51
N PRO A 117 -7.71 -5.82 16.45
CA PRO A 117 -9.17 -5.76 16.49
C PRO A 117 -9.74 -4.52 17.20
N HIS A 118 -8.95 -3.81 18.01
CA HIS A 118 -9.44 -2.70 18.81
C HIS A 118 -8.74 -1.38 18.45
N ILE A 119 -9.46 -0.29 18.67
CA ILE A 119 -8.98 1.07 18.53
C ILE A 119 -9.40 1.88 19.77
N THR A 120 -8.57 2.82 20.19
CA THR A 120 -8.89 3.76 21.26
C THR A 120 -8.17 5.07 21.02
N SER A 121 -8.62 6.14 21.67
CA SER A 121 -7.93 7.42 21.66
C SER A 121 -7.85 8.04 23.04
N GLY A 122 -6.86 8.92 23.21
CA GLY A 122 -6.65 9.64 24.45
C GLY A 122 -5.32 10.38 24.45
N LYS A 123 -5.07 11.09 25.55
CA LYS A 123 -3.79 11.74 25.81
C LYS A 123 -2.81 10.73 26.39
N LEU A 124 -1.65 10.58 25.77
CA LEU A 124 -0.59 9.75 26.34
C LEU A 124 0.02 10.47 27.56
N SER A 125 0.14 9.78 28.68
CA SER A 125 0.78 10.30 29.89
C SER A 125 2.26 10.64 29.63
N GLN A 126 2.83 11.51 30.46
CA GLN A 126 4.24 11.93 30.32
C GLN A 126 5.25 10.77 30.42
N ASN A 127 4.90 9.71 31.14
CA ASN A 127 5.74 8.50 31.23
C ASN A 127 5.47 7.47 30.13
N GLY A 128 4.56 7.76 29.18
CA GLY A 128 4.22 6.87 28.06
C GLY A 128 3.50 5.57 28.45
N LYS A 129 3.09 5.40 29.72
CA LYS A 129 2.51 4.13 30.22
C LYS A 129 1.00 4.14 30.36
N TRP A 130 0.36 5.29 30.18
CA TRP A 130 -1.08 5.43 30.35
C TRP A 130 -1.69 6.23 29.22
N LEU A 131 -2.78 5.73 28.66
CA LEU A 131 -3.64 6.48 27.77
C LEU A 131 -4.81 7.03 28.62
N GLU A 132 -4.91 8.35 28.68
CA GLU A 132 -5.87 9.06 29.54
C GLU A 132 -6.93 9.74 28.66
N ASN A 133 -8.20 9.43 28.89
CA ASN A 133 -9.32 10.18 28.33
C ASN A 133 -10.24 10.67 29.47
N ALA A 134 -11.32 11.37 29.14
CA ALA A 134 -12.18 12.00 30.15
C ALA A 134 -12.74 11.00 31.19
N ASN A 135 -12.93 9.73 30.79
CA ASN A 135 -13.66 8.75 31.57
C ASN A 135 -12.81 7.52 31.96
N SER A 136 -11.58 7.40 31.46
CA SER A 136 -10.76 6.20 31.66
C SER A 136 -9.27 6.49 31.64
N LYS A 137 -8.54 5.61 32.32
CA LYS A 137 -7.09 5.58 32.35
C LYS A 137 -6.65 4.15 32.07
N ILE A 138 -6.11 3.95 30.87
CA ILE A 138 -5.81 2.63 30.31
C ILE A 138 -4.31 2.41 30.37
N GLN A 139 -3.85 1.28 30.91
CA GLN A 139 -2.44 0.95 30.91
C GLN A 139 -2.00 0.61 29.48
N LEU A 140 -0.99 1.32 28.97
CA LEU A 140 -0.45 1.10 27.63
C LEU A 140 0.80 0.22 27.68
N THR A 141 0.84 -0.78 26.82
CA THR A 141 2.07 -1.52 26.47
C THR A 141 2.25 -1.52 24.95
N ILE A 142 3.42 -1.93 24.48
CA ILE A 142 3.81 -1.86 23.07
C ILE A 142 3.97 -3.28 22.53
N THR A 143 3.38 -3.56 21.37
CA THR A 143 3.47 -4.86 20.67
C THR A 143 4.93 -5.18 20.39
N PRO A 144 5.43 -6.40 20.72
CA PRO A 144 6.83 -6.76 20.55
C PRO A 144 7.42 -6.48 19.16
N LYS A 145 8.71 -6.20 19.14
CA LYS A 145 9.50 -6.05 17.92
C LYS A 145 9.61 -7.41 17.21
N ILE A 146 9.37 -7.45 15.91
CA ILE A 146 9.73 -8.63 15.10
C ILE A 146 11.24 -8.67 14.88
N GLU A 147 11.83 -9.86 14.83
CA GLU A 147 13.29 -10.04 14.80
C GLU A 147 13.96 -9.33 13.62
N SER A 148 13.36 -9.40 12.44
CA SER A 148 13.88 -8.80 11.20
C SER A 148 13.71 -7.28 11.11
N ASN A 149 12.91 -6.67 11.99
CA ASN A 149 12.71 -5.24 11.96
C ASN A 149 13.95 -4.54 12.53
N LEU A 150 14.43 -3.46 11.90
CA LEU A 150 15.54 -2.66 12.45
C LEU A 150 15.11 -1.32 13.08
N SER A 151 13.86 -0.89 12.86
CA SER A 151 13.27 0.31 13.48
C SER A 151 12.28 -0.08 14.54
N TYR A 152 12.52 0.31 15.79
CA TYR A 152 11.54 0.02 16.81
C TYR A 152 11.44 1.13 17.83
N TYR A 153 10.25 1.16 18.44
CA TYR A 153 9.87 2.07 19.49
C TYR A 153 10.90 2.08 20.61
N ASN A 154 11.39 3.27 20.97
CA ASN A 154 12.40 3.45 22.02
C ASN A 154 12.10 4.72 22.86
N VAL A 155 13.05 5.13 23.70
CA VAL A 155 12.91 6.32 24.56
C VAL A 155 12.64 7.62 23.77
N ASN A 156 13.18 7.77 22.55
CA ASN A 156 12.92 8.93 21.71
C ASN A 156 11.48 8.90 21.18
N SER A 157 10.98 7.71 20.85
CA SER A 157 9.57 7.51 20.50
C SER A 157 8.67 7.85 21.69
N GLU A 158 8.99 7.38 22.90
CA GLU A 158 8.23 7.72 24.12
C GLU A 158 8.12 9.23 24.31
N GLN A 159 9.24 9.95 24.19
CA GLN A 159 9.28 11.41 24.28
C GLN A 159 8.46 12.11 23.19
N HIS A 160 8.48 11.57 21.96
CA HIS A 160 7.74 12.14 20.83
C HIS A 160 6.22 12.10 21.01
N PHE A 161 5.69 11.07 21.67
CA PHE A 161 4.25 10.91 21.91
C PHE A 161 3.81 11.40 23.29
N ALA A 162 4.73 11.56 24.24
CA ALA A 162 4.43 11.98 25.61
C ALA A 162 3.59 13.27 25.65
N GLY A 163 2.45 13.22 26.34
CA GLY A 163 1.54 14.36 26.50
C GLY A 163 0.68 14.68 25.27
N ARG A 164 0.79 13.95 24.16
CA ARG A 164 0.00 14.21 22.94
C ARG A 164 -1.29 13.41 22.94
N ASN A 165 -2.31 13.95 22.28
CA ASN A 165 -3.51 13.18 21.93
C ASN A 165 -3.16 12.25 20.77
N ILE A 166 -3.46 10.96 20.94
CA ILE A 166 -3.15 9.93 19.96
C ILE A 166 -4.36 9.01 19.75
N VAL A 167 -4.43 8.45 18.56
CA VAL A 167 -5.19 7.24 18.26
C VAL A 167 -4.24 6.05 18.36
N VAL A 168 -4.71 4.97 18.96
CA VAL A 168 -3.94 3.75 19.13
C VAL A 168 -4.77 2.58 18.65
N ARG A 169 -4.18 1.77 17.77
CA ARG A 169 -4.76 0.49 17.33
C ARG A 169 -3.99 -0.65 17.98
N GLY A 170 -4.69 -1.67 18.47
CA GLY A 170 -4.05 -2.72 19.25
C GLY A 170 -5.01 -3.78 19.78
N THR A 171 -4.52 -4.55 20.75
CA THR A 171 -5.31 -5.57 21.44
C THR A 171 -5.57 -5.12 22.88
N SER A 172 -6.80 -5.31 23.35
CA SER A 172 -7.17 -5.07 24.73
C SER A 172 -7.30 -6.38 25.46
N GLN A 173 -6.77 -6.42 26.68
CA GLN A 173 -6.95 -7.50 27.65
C GLN A 173 -7.12 -6.85 29.03
N ASP A 174 -8.25 -7.10 29.67
CA ASP A 174 -8.61 -6.52 30.97
C ASP A 174 -8.49 -4.97 30.99
N ALA A 175 -7.62 -4.41 31.84
CA ALA A 175 -7.37 -2.96 31.94
C ALA A 175 -6.12 -2.50 31.15
N GLN A 176 -5.56 -3.37 30.32
CA GLN A 176 -4.35 -3.13 29.54
C GLN A 176 -4.67 -3.09 28.03
N PHE A 177 -4.01 -2.17 27.33
CA PHE A 177 -4.03 -2.07 25.88
C PHE A 177 -2.62 -2.23 25.34
N THR A 178 -2.42 -3.22 24.47
CA THR A 178 -1.15 -3.46 23.78
C THR A 178 -1.22 -2.81 22.40
N ALA A 179 -0.58 -1.65 22.28
CA ALA A 179 -0.53 -0.86 21.06
C ALA A 179 0.23 -1.62 19.96
N ARG A 180 -0.35 -1.71 18.76
CA ARG A 180 0.29 -2.15 17.52
C ARG A 180 0.60 -0.96 16.61
N SER A 181 -0.23 0.08 16.62
CA SER A 181 0.00 1.34 15.92
C SER A 181 -0.29 2.53 16.83
N MET A 182 0.43 3.63 16.60
CA MET A 182 0.24 4.91 17.27
C MET A 182 0.19 6.05 16.24
N TRP A 183 -0.82 6.92 16.35
CA TRP A 183 -1.04 8.03 15.41
C TRP A 183 -1.35 9.34 16.15
N PRO A 184 -0.60 10.43 15.91
CA PRO A 184 -0.87 11.72 16.54
C PRO A 184 -2.13 12.42 15.99
N LEU A 185 -2.99 12.93 16.89
CA LEU A 185 -4.20 13.67 16.51
C LEU A 185 -3.95 15.16 16.22
N ASP A 186 -2.78 15.69 16.60
CA ASP A 186 -2.33 17.02 16.16
C ASP A 186 -1.87 17.03 14.69
N TYR A 187 -1.93 15.89 13.98
CA TYR A 187 -1.77 15.82 12.52
C TYR A 187 -3.09 16.01 11.76
N ASN A 188 -4.20 16.18 12.46
CA ASN A 188 -5.49 16.48 11.83
C ASN A 188 -5.41 17.74 10.96
N LEU A 189 -6.06 17.71 9.80
CA LEU A 189 -6.03 18.80 8.83
C LEU A 189 -7.21 19.73 9.05
N ASN A 190 -6.95 20.90 9.62
CA ASN A 190 -7.94 21.95 9.79
C ASN A 190 -7.75 23.04 8.71
N LEU A 191 -8.74 23.19 7.81
CA LEU A 191 -8.65 24.12 6.67
C LEU A 191 -8.36 25.57 7.09
N GLN A 192 -8.86 25.99 8.25
CA GLN A 192 -8.67 27.34 8.77
C GLN A 192 -7.24 27.56 9.32
N GLN A 193 -6.53 26.49 9.65
CA GLN A 193 -5.16 26.54 10.19
C GLN A 193 -4.09 26.28 9.12
N ILE A 194 -4.47 25.68 7.98
CA ILE A 194 -3.54 25.39 6.90
C ILE A 194 -3.40 26.63 5.99
N PRO A 195 -2.18 27.14 5.75
CA PRO A 195 -1.99 28.30 4.90
C PRO A 195 -2.38 28.00 3.45
N TYR A 196 -3.16 28.90 2.84
CA TYR A 196 -3.37 28.92 1.40
C TYR A 196 -2.18 29.58 0.72
N GLN A 197 -1.33 28.74 0.13
CA GLN A 197 -0.11 29.17 -0.53
C GLN A 197 0.05 28.30 -1.79
N PRO A 198 -0.45 28.74 -2.96
CA PRO A 198 -0.17 28.08 -4.23
C PRO A 198 1.33 27.98 -4.51
N LEU A 199 1.75 27.08 -5.39
CA LEU A 199 3.14 27.03 -5.84
C LEU A 199 3.55 28.40 -6.42
N ALA A 200 4.73 28.89 -6.05
CA ALA A 200 5.30 30.06 -6.69
C ALA A 200 5.66 29.78 -8.17
N SER A 201 5.85 30.81 -8.99
CA SER A 201 6.04 30.67 -10.44
C SER A 201 7.21 29.76 -10.88
N GLN A 202 8.20 29.53 -10.03
CA GLN A 202 9.35 28.66 -10.28
C GLN A 202 9.44 27.50 -9.27
N GLU A 203 8.48 27.40 -8.36
CA GLU A 203 8.44 26.33 -7.36
C GLU A 203 7.70 25.13 -7.95
N THR A 204 8.27 23.96 -7.78
CA THR A 204 7.73 22.69 -8.23
C THR A 204 7.29 21.83 -7.04
N ILE A 205 6.55 20.77 -7.31
CA ILE A 205 6.26 19.75 -6.29
C ILE A 205 7.56 19.10 -5.81
N ALA A 206 8.53 18.90 -6.71
CA ALA A 206 9.84 18.38 -6.35
C ALA A 206 10.56 19.27 -5.34
N ASP A 207 10.44 20.60 -5.44
CA ASP A 207 11.03 21.53 -4.47
C ASP A 207 10.41 21.37 -3.08
N LEU A 208 9.09 21.16 -2.99
CA LEU A 208 8.41 20.90 -1.71
C LEU A 208 8.93 19.63 -1.04
N ILE A 209 9.16 18.57 -1.83
CA ILE A 209 9.63 17.27 -1.35
C ILE A 209 11.11 17.35 -0.96
N ARG A 210 11.94 18.01 -1.78
CA ARG A 210 13.40 18.06 -1.58
C ARG A 210 13.84 19.10 -0.56
N ALA A 211 12.93 19.99 -0.17
CA ALA A 211 13.18 20.96 0.89
C ALA A 211 13.81 20.27 2.11
N GLN A 212 14.95 20.79 2.56
CA GLN A 212 15.66 20.32 3.76
C GLN A 212 15.97 18.81 3.73
N ASN A 213 16.46 18.33 2.57
CA ASN A 213 16.78 16.92 2.33
C ASN A 213 15.60 15.96 2.58
N GLY A 214 14.37 16.42 2.37
CA GLY A 214 13.17 15.62 2.64
C GLY A 214 12.52 15.86 4.00
N GLY A 215 13.13 16.63 4.89
CA GLY A 215 12.47 17.11 6.11
C GLY A 215 12.18 16.04 7.17
N ALA A 216 12.94 14.94 7.22
CA ALA A 216 12.73 13.85 8.17
C ALA A 216 12.60 14.29 9.64
N ASP A 217 13.37 15.30 10.05
CA ASP A 217 13.42 15.86 11.41
C ASP A 217 12.53 17.11 11.58
N LYS A 218 11.77 17.51 10.55
CA LYS A 218 10.95 18.72 10.59
C LYS A 218 9.61 18.46 11.28
N PRO A 219 8.90 19.50 11.71
CA PRO A 219 7.52 19.33 12.15
C PRO A 219 6.63 18.83 11.01
N PHE A 220 5.51 18.23 11.39
CA PHE A 220 4.38 18.05 10.50
C PHE A 220 3.95 19.41 9.91
N ALA A 221 3.67 19.43 8.62
CA ALA A 221 3.26 20.64 7.94
C ALA A 221 2.26 20.33 6.83
N ALA A 222 1.35 21.25 6.58
CA ALA A 222 0.44 21.19 5.45
C ALA A 222 0.35 22.56 4.77
N ARG A 223 0.00 22.55 3.49
CA ARG A 223 -0.10 23.73 2.63
C ARG A 223 -1.21 23.52 1.60
N VAL A 224 -2.15 24.44 1.48
CA VAL A 224 -3.17 24.38 0.42
C VAL A 224 -2.58 24.98 -0.86
N LEU A 225 -2.40 24.16 -1.89
CA LEU A 225 -1.83 24.55 -3.19
C LEU A 225 -2.87 25.08 -4.17
N TYR A 226 -4.12 24.64 -4.02
CA TYR A 226 -5.27 25.07 -4.80
C TYR A 226 -6.53 24.94 -3.95
N LYS A 227 -7.47 25.89 -4.06
CA LYS A 227 -8.82 25.75 -3.49
C LYS A 227 -9.86 26.52 -4.29
N LYS A 228 -11.07 25.96 -4.35
CA LYS A 228 -12.28 26.68 -4.74
C LYS A 228 -12.71 27.65 -3.63
N PRO A 229 -13.22 28.85 -3.96
CA PRO A 229 -13.65 29.82 -2.96
C PRO A 229 -14.74 29.31 -2.01
N GLU A 230 -15.60 28.40 -2.48
CA GLU A 230 -16.76 27.86 -1.76
C GLU A 230 -16.39 26.82 -0.70
N LEU A 231 -15.16 26.30 -0.72
CA LEU A 231 -14.70 25.32 0.27
C LEU A 231 -14.42 26.02 1.62
N VAL A 232 -15.27 25.75 2.60
CA VAL A 232 -15.21 26.34 3.95
C VAL A 232 -14.86 25.34 5.06
N SER A 233 -15.00 24.03 4.83
CA SER A 233 -14.65 22.98 5.80
C SER A 233 -14.19 21.72 5.07
N LEU A 234 -13.33 20.94 5.73
CA LEU A 234 -12.93 19.62 5.27
C LEU A 234 -13.83 18.51 5.82
N GLU A 235 -14.62 18.77 6.86
CA GLU A 235 -15.46 17.76 7.52
C GLU A 235 -16.27 16.94 6.49
N ASN A 236 -16.15 15.61 6.60
CA ASN A 236 -16.82 14.63 5.75
C ASN A 236 -16.52 14.76 4.24
N LYS A 237 -15.57 15.61 3.83
CA LYS A 237 -15.17 15.71 2.43
C LYS A 237 -14.46 14.42 2.01
N PRO A 238 -14.91 13.76 0.94
CA PRO A 238 -14.19 12.64 0.37
C PRO A 238 -12.86 13.09 -0.23
N VAL A 239 -11.89 12.17 -0.26
CA VAL A 239 -10.55 12.44 -0.79
C VAL A 239 -10.06 11.36 -1.72
N LEU A 240 -9.24 11.78 -2.68
CA LEU A 240 -8.29 10.93 -3.38
C LEU A 240 -6.88 11.44 -3.01
N GLY A 241 -6.18 10.68 -2.16
CA GLY A 241 -4.86 11.01 -1.66
C GLY A 241 -3.76 10.25 -2.41
N PHE A 242 -2.65 10.90 -2.69
CA PHE A 242 -1.44 10.29 -3.24
C PHE A 242 -0.36 10.38 -2.19
N VAL A 243 0.28 9.26 -1.84
CA VAL A 243 1.24 9.17 -0.73
C VAL A 243 2.59 8.75 -1.30
N LEU A 244 3.62 9.55 -1.04
CA LEU A 244 5.00 9.27 -1.35
C LEU A 244 5.78 9.16 -0.04
N ASN A 245 6.35 8.00 0.25
CA ASN A 245 7.30 7.86 1.35
C ASN A 245 8.73 7.99 0.82
N GLY A 246 9.59 8.65 1.58
CA GLY A 246 10.98 8.94 1.23
C GLY A 246 11.92 7.74 1.16
N ALA A 247 13.20 8.03 0.96
CA ALA A 247 14.27 7.06 1.13
C ALA A 247 14.48 6.73 2.61
N GLN A 248 14.83 5.48 2.91
CA GLN A 248 15.27 5.09 4.24
C GLN A 248 16.74 5.50 4.44
N GLY A 249 17.12 5.81 5.69
CA GLY A 249 18.48 6.28 6.00
C GLY A 249 19.54 5.17 6.11
N ASP A 250 19.11 3.91 6.15
CA ASP A 250 19.92 2.75 6.54
C ASP A 250 19.66 1.48 5.73
N ASP A 251 18.96 1.60 4.59
CA ASP A 251 18.64 0.52 3.68
C ASP A 251 18.85 1.00 2.24
N ASP A 252 19.89 0.47 1.59
CA ASP A 252 20.31 0.87 0.25
C ASP A 252 19.36 0.37 -0.84
N GLU A 253 18.48 -0.59 -0.56
CA GLU A 253 17.43 -1.02 -1.50
C GLU A 253 16.20 -0.08 -1.49
N ALA A 254 16.10 0.79 -0.49
CA ALA A 254 14.92 1.62 -0.26
C ALA A 254 15.09 3.10 -0.64
N HIS A 255 16.15 3.48 -1.37
CA HIS A 255 16.36 4.86 -1.84
C HIS A 255 15.28 5.35 -2.80
N GLY A 256 14.62 4.44 -3.52
CA GLY A 256 13.52 4.76 -4.45
C GLY A 256 12.24 5.26 -3.77
N GLY A 257 12.10 5.07 -2.46
CA GLY A 257 10.88 5.41 -1.75
C GLY A 257 9.77 4.39 -1.94
N HIS A 258 8.53 4.80 -1.68
CA HIS A 258 7.35 3.98 -1.90
C HIS A 258 6.15 4.86 -2.21
N PHE A 259 5.28 4.40 -3.12
CA PHE A 259 4.10 5.14 -3.55
C PHE A 259 2.82 4.36 -3.28
N ALA A 260 1.80 5.04 -2.79
CA ALA A 260 0.47 4.48 -2.61
C ALA A 260 -0.60 5.53 -2.93
N VAL A 261 -1.83 5.08 -3.15
CA VAL A 261 -3.01 5.95 -3.27
C VAL A 261 -3.96 5.60 -2.14
N ALA A 262 -4.49 6.63 -1.49
CA ALA A 262 -5.41 6.53 -0.39
C ALA A 262 -6.80 7.07 -0.78
N THR A 263 -7.85 6.48 -0.22
CA THR A 263 -9.21 7.04 -0.31
C THR A 263 -9.83 7.10 1.07
N GLY A 264 -10.68 8.09 1.29
CA GLY A 264 -11.32 8.27 2.58
C GLY A 264 -12.19 9.50 2.66
N ARG A 265 -12.62 9.80 3.87
CA ARG A 265 -13.34 11.03 4.23
C ARG A 265 -12.63 11.65 5.42
N PHE A 266 -12.58 12.97 5.45
CA PHE A 266 -12.13 13.64 6.68
C PHE A 266 -13.13 13.42 7.80
N GLY A 267 -12.63 13.20 9.01
CA GLY A 267 -13.43 13.27 10.23
C GLY A 267 -13.86 14.71 10.56
N ALA A 268 -14.65 14.86 11.63
CA ALA A 268 -15.23 16.14 12.04
C ALA A 268 -14.20 17.23 12.32
N ASN A 269 -13.01 16.85 12.81
CA ASN A 269 -11.92 17.77 13.13
C ASN A 269 -10.78 17.70 12.11
N GLY A 270 -11.02 17.07 10.94
CA GLY A 270 -9.99 16.85 9.93
C GLY A 270 -9.14 15.60 10.17
N GLU A 271 -9.65 14.63 10.93
CA GLU A 271 -9.03 13.31 11.08
C GLU A 271 -8.89 12.60 9.73
N TRP A 272 -7.82 11.83 9.58
CA TRP A 272 -7.54 11.05 8.36
C TRP A 272 -6.81 9.74 8.66
N HIS A 273 -6.80 9.33 9.92
CA HIS A 273 -6.11 8.13 10.41
C HIS A 273 -6.75 6.82 9.90
N ASP A 274 -7.99 6.89 9.46
CA ASP A 274 -8.82 5.79 8.97
C ASP A 274 -8.90 5.71 7.43
N TRP A 275 -8.23 6.61 6.71
CA TRP A 275 -8.17 6.55 5.24
C TRP A 275 -7.54 5.24 4.79
N LEU A 276 -8.14 4.59 3.79
CA LEU A 276 -7.62 3.34 3.26
C LEU A 276 -6.50 3.63 2.27
N VAL A 277 -5.29 3.21 2.63
CA VAL A 277 -4.11 3.24 1.77
C VAL A 277 -4.02 1.93 1.02
N ASN A 278 -3.90 1.99 -0.31
CA ASN A 278 -3.75 0.81 -1.16
C ASN A 278 -2.27 0.51 -1.35
N ASN A 279 -1.75 -0.36 -0.50
CA ASN A 279 -0.33 -0.63 -0.36
C ASN A 279 0.10 -1.90 -1.12
N PHE A 280 1.13 -1.78 -1.97
CA PHE A 280 1.68 -2.90 -2.74
C PHE A 280 3.15 -3.15 -2.40
N TYR A 281 3.41 -4.28 -1.75
CA TYR A 281 4.75 -4.86 -1.58
C TYR A 281 4.83 -6.21 -2.27
N ASN A 282 6.04 -6.71 -2.51
CA ASN A 282 6.25 -8.01 -3.14
C ASN A 282 5.69 -9.15 -2.27
N LEU A 283 4.60 -9.77 -2.72
CA LEU A 283 4.00 -10.94 -2.05
C LEU A 283 4.84 -12.22 -2.18
N GLY A 284 5.81 -12.27 -3.09
CA GLY A 284 6.73 -13.40 -3.26
C GLY A 284 7.92 -13.40 -2.30
N ALA A 285 8.04 -12.39 -1.44
CA ALA A 285 9.08 -12.29 -0.41
C ALA A 285 8.45 -12.12 0.98
N VAL A 286 9.14 -12.61 2.01
CA VAL A 286 8.83 -12.25 3.39
C VAL A 286 9.30 -10.81 3.61
N SER A 287 8.45 -9.92 4.11
CA SER A 287 8.89 -8.56 4.42
C SER A 287 9.68 -8.54 5.73
N GLU A 288 10.84 -7.90 5.74
CA GLU A 288 11.62 -7.63 6.97
C GLU A 288 10.81 -6.86 8.03
N LYS A 289 9.80 -6.10 7.57
CA LYS A 289 8.92 -5.25 8.36
C LYS A 289 7.59 -5.95 8.70
N GLY A 290 7.42 -7.21 8.29
CA GLY A 290 6.16 -7.94 8.44
C GLY A 290 5.02 -7.42 7.54
N ILE A 291 5.33 -6.59 6.53
CA ILE A 291 4.32 -6.02 5.62
C ILE A 291 3.73 -7.10 4.72
N ILE A 292 2.41 -7.07 4.57
CA ILE A 292 1.65 -7.79 3.55
C ILE A 292 0.92 -6.75 2.70
N ALA A 293 0.96 -6.91 1.37
CA ALA A 293 0.26 -6.00 0.48
C ALA A 293 -1.26 -6.06 0.73
N ALA A 294 -1.89 -4.91 0.96
CA ALA A 294 -3.31 -4.80 1.28
C ALA A 294 -3.80 -3.36 1.18
N SER A 295 -5.12 -3.20 1.18
CA SER A 295 -5.74 -1.97 1.66
C SER A 295 -5.72 -1.99 3.19
N LEU A 296 -5.21 -0.93 3.81
CA LEU A 296 -5.11 -0.79 5.28
C LEU A 296 -5.33 0.66 5.71
N PRO A 297 -5.79 0.91 6.95
CA PRO A 297 -5.97 2.26 7.46
C PRO A 297 -4.64 3.02 7.55
N MET A 298 -4.71 4.34 7.42
CA MET A 298 -3.54 5.23 7.41
C MET A 298 -2.71 5.14 8.70
N ASP A 299 -3.37 5.02 9.87
CA ASP A 299 -2.70 4.82 11.15
C ASP A 299 -1.78 3.59 11.13
N SER A 300 -2.19 2.54 10.44
CA SER A 300 -1.48 1.27 10.34
C SER A 300 -0.38 1.40 9.29
N TYR A 301 -0.70 2.01 8.15
CA TYR A 301 0.28 2.25 7.09
C TYR A 301 1.44 3.15 7.54
N GLN A 302 1.17 4.22 8.28
CA GLN A 302 2.21 5.16 8.74
C GLN A 302 2.76 4.82 10.13
N GLY A 303 1.89 4.41 11.07
CA GLY A 303 2.19 4.37 12.49
C GLY A 303 2.26 2.97 13.13
N ASP A 304 2.07 1.87 12.39
CA ASP A 304 2.32 0.52 12.92
C ASP A 304 3.78 0.39 13.40
N LEU A 305 3.96 -0.08 14.63
CA LEU A 305 5.25 -0.06 15.32
C LEU A 305 6.31 -0.96 14.67
N ASN A 306 5.89 -1.95 13.88
CA ASN A 306 6.80 -2.80 13.12
C ASN A 306 6.85 -2.43 11.64
N SER A 307 5.77 -1.93 11.04
CA SER A 307 5.65 -1.79 9.59
C SER A 307 5.35 -0.38 9.08
N GLY A 308 5.05 0.54 9.98
CA GLY A 308 4.61 1.90 9.67
C GLY A 308 5.69 2.74 9.00
N GLN A 309 5.37 3.36 7.87
CA GLN A 309 6.34 4.08 7.04
C GLN A 309 7.02 5.26 7.76
N SER A 310 6.30 5.93 8.67
CA SER A 310 6.82 7.08 9.41
C SER A 310 7.94 6.71 10.38
N TRP A 311 8.13 5.44 10.75
CA TRP A 311 9.26 5.01 11.59
C TRP A 311 10.59 4.90 10.85
N TYR A 312 10.57 4.96 9.52
CA TYR A 312 11.73 4.67 8.67
C TYR A 312 12.15 5.86 7.80
N ARG A 313 11.23 6.81 7.57
CA ARG A 313 11.39 7.85 6.55
C ARG A 313 10.34 8.96 6.69
N PRO A 314 10.62 10.17 6.17
CA PRO A 314 9.59 11.17 5.94
C PRO A 314 8.60 10.70 4.87
N SER A 315 7.42 11.28 4.86
CA SER A 315 6.39 11.04 3.85
C SER A 315 5.73 12.34 3.40
N TYR A 316 5.18 12.32 2.20
CA TYR A 316 4.54 13.44 1.54
C TYR A 316 3.21 12.99 0.98
N MET A 317 2.22 13.89 1.00
CA MET A 317 0.94 13.62 0.36
C MET A 317 0.46 14.78 -0.49
N LEU A 318 -0.23 14.44 -1.57
CA LEU A 318 -1.12 15.35 -2.27
C LEU A 318 -2.55 14.84 -2.04
N VAL A 319 -3.37 15.67 -1.42
CA VAL A 319 -4.76 15.35 -1.10
C VAL A 319 -5.66 16.13 -2.04
N ALA A 320 -6.26 15.44 -3.01
CA ALA A 320 -7.36 16.00 -3.78
C ALA A 320 -8.63 15.90 -2.93
N VAL A 321 -9.08 17.03 -2.40
CA VAL A 321 -10.32 17.17 -1.64
C VAL A 321 -11.47 17.29 -2.63
N LEU A 322 -12.50 16.47 -2.48
CA LEU A 322 -13.58 16.32 -3.45
C LEU A 322 -14.91 16.74 -2.84
N LYS A 323 -15.79 17.31 -3.67
CA LYS A 323 -17.18 17.60 -3.34
C LYS A 323 -18.02 16.33 -3.21
N ASP A 324 -17.73 15.34 -4.05
CA ASP A 324 -18.44 14.07 -4.18
C ASP A 324 -17.41 12.92 -4.23
N GLU A 325 -17.77 11.75 -3.69
CA GLU A 325 -16.86 10.62 -3.59
C GLU A 325 -16.66 9.87 -4.91
N ARG A 326 -17.50 10.10 -5.94
CA ARG A 326 -17.50 9.30 -7.19
C ARG A 326 -16.12 8.98 -7.73
N SER A 327 -15.21 9.96 -7.80
CA SER A 327 -13.86 9.74 -8.35
C SER A 327 -12.99 8.86 -7.45
N ALA A 328 -13.06 9.08 -6.14
CA ALA A 328 -12.36 8.25 -5.16
C ALA A 328 -12.95 6.83 -5.08
N ALA A 329 -14.29 6.70 -5.11
CA ALA A 329 -14.99 5.43 -5.07
C ALA A 329 -14.74 4.59 -6.33
N THR A 330 -14.68 5.22 -7.51
CA THR A 330 -14.29 4.55 -8.77
C THR A 330 -12.86 4.04 -8.70
N TYR A 331 -11.92 4.86 -8.22
CA TYR A 331 -10.54 4.42 -8.03
C TYR A 331 -10.46 3.26 -7.02
N GLN A 332 -11.11 3.39 -5.86
CA GLN A 332 -11.11 2.34 -4.84
C GLN A 332 -11.69 1.03 -5.39
N SER A 333 -12.79 1.09 -6.14
CA SER A 333 -13.37 -0.09 -6.79
C SER A 333 -12.41 -0.73 -7.80
N ALA A 334 -11.68 0.07 -8.58
CA ALA A 334 -10.71 -0.43 -9.54
C ALA A 334 -9.53 -1.12 -8.85
N ILE A 335 -8.94 -0.48 -7.84
CA ILE A 335 -7.78 -1.05 -7.15
C ILE A 335 -8.14 -2.28 -6.31
N ASN A 336 -9.38 -2.38 -5.82
CA ASN A 336 -9.88 -3.60 -5.17
C ASN A 336 -9.84 -4.82 -6.11
N ARG A 337 -10.15 -4.61 -7.41
CA ARG A 337 -10.05 -5.66 -8.44
C ARG A 337 -8.59 -6.05 -8.68
N VAL A 338 -7.70 -5.06 -8.81
CA VAL A 338 -6.26 -5.28 -8.98
C VAL A 338 -5.67 -6.05 -7.79
N MET A 339 -6.11 -5.75 -6.57
CA MET A 339 -5.68 -6.46 -5.36
C MET A 339 -6.11 -7.95 -5.38
N GLN A 340 -7.29 -8.26 -5.91
CA GLN A 340 -7.72 -9.66 -6.10
C GLN A 340 -6.83 -10.43 -7.07
N HIS A 341 -6.50 -9.81 -8.20
CA HIS A 341 -5.54 -10.37 -9.14
C HIS A 341 -4.15 -10.55 -8.51
N PHE A 342 -3.75 -9.61 -7.67
CA PHE A 342 -2.45 -9.66 -7.00
C PHE A 342 -2.35 -10.82 -6.00
N TYR A 343 -3.40 -11.06 -5.19
CA TYR A 343 -3.43 -12.21 -4.30
C TYR A 343 -3.44 -13.55 -5.05
N ARG A 344 -4.08 -13.62 -6.23
CA ARG A 344 -4.03 -14.80 -7.10
C ARG A 344 -2.68 -15.08 -7.75
N GLN A 345 -1.74 -14.13 -7.67
CA GLN A 345 -0.49 -14.13 -8.41
C GLN A 345 -0.69 -14.13 -9.94
N ASP A 346 -1.72 -13.43 -10.43
CA ASP A 346 -1.92 -13.27 -11.88
C ASP A 346 -0.88 -12.36 -12.55
N PHE A 347 -0.06 -11.68 -11.73
CA PHE A 347 1.12 -10.97 -12.18
C PHE A 347 2.18 -10.95 -11.07
N SER A 348 3.44 -11.06 -11.46
CA SER A 348 4.56 -10.97 -10.53
C SER A 348 4.92 -9.52 -10.21
N TYR A 349 5.13 -9.21 -8.93
CA TYR A 349 5.70 -7.92 -8.52
C TYR A 349 7.14 -7.82 -9.05
N ARG A 350 7.40 -6.81 -9.89
CA ARG A 350 8.71 -6.55 -10.48
C ARG A 350 9.09 -5.11 -10.20
N HIS A 351 10.23 -4.92 -9.52
CA HIS A 351 10.71 -3.58 -9.18
C HIS A 351 10.78 -2.64 -10.40
N ALA A 352 11.11 -3.20 -11.57
CA ALA A 352 10.96 -2.50 -12.85
C ALA A 352 9.52 -2.61 -13.39
N GLY A 353 8.75 -1.54 -13.24
CA GLY A 353 7.49 -1.32 -13.96
C GLY A 353 6.22 -1.98 -13.40
N VAL A 354 6.34 -2.97 -12.50
CA VAL A 354 5.20 -3.62 -11.80
C VAL A 354 5.45 -3.57 -10.30
N ASN A 355 5.76 -2.37 -9.82
CA ASN A 355 6.03 -2.07 -8.42
C ASN A 355 4.89 -1.23 -7.82
N CYS A 356 5.03 -0.79 -6.57
CA CYS A 356 4.05 0.06 -5.90
C CYS A 356 3.57 1.27 -6.72
N ALA A 357 4.48 1.96 -7.42
CA ALA A 357 4.14 3.09 -8.29
C ALA A 357 3.43 2.61 -9.57
N GLY A 358 4.04 1.65 -10.29
CA GLY A 358 3.51 1.10 -11.54
C GLY A 358 2.10 0.54 -11.41
N ILE A 359 1.83 -0.24 -10.36
CA ILE A 359 0.50 -0.83 -10.13
C ILE A 359 -0.56 0.27 -9.92
N ASN A 360 -0.25 1.26 -9.08
CA ASN A 360 -1.18 2.35 -8.79
C ASN A 360 -1.43 3.25 -10.00
N VAL A 361 -0.38 3.70 -10.70
CA VAL A 361 -0.52 4.62 -11.84
C VAL A 361 -1.18 3.95 -13.05
N GLU A 362 -0.89 2.67 -13.32
CA GLU A 362 -1.55 1.94 -14.41
C GLU A 362 -3.01 1.66 -14.09
N THR A 363 -3.40 1.57 -12.81
CA THR A 363 -4.81 1.50 -12.41
C THR A 363 -5.52 2.81 -12.74
N LEU A 364 -4.92 3.97 -12.42
CA LEU A 364 -5.47 5.29 -12.80
C LEU A 364 -5.56 5.46 -14.32
N ARG A 365 -4.54 5.04 -15.06
CA ARG A 365 -4.57 5.05 -16.54
C ARG A 365 -5.63 4.10 -17.12
N SER A 366 -5.93 3.01 -16.42
CA SER A 366 -7.00 2.07 -16.82
C SER A 366 -8.41 2.62 -16.59
N LEU A 367 -8.54 3.68 -15.79
CA LEU A 367 -9.74 4.51 -15.65
C LEU A 367 -9.78 5.66 -16.69
N ASP A 368 -8.91 5.62 -17.70
CA ASP A 368 -8.75 6.66 -18.71
C ASP A 368 -8.27 8.01 -18.16
N TRP A 369 -7.57 8.03 -17.02
CA TRP A 369 -6.76 9.21 -16.66
C TRP A 369 -5.49 9.23 -17.52
N ASN A 370 -5.37 10.23 -18.39
CA ASN A 370 -4.23 10.46 -19.28
C ASN A 370 -3.02 11.05 -18.55
N ILE A 371 -2.57 10.40 -17.48
CA ILE A 371 -1.35 10.76 -16.75
C ILE A 371 -0.16 10.62 -17.71
N PRO A 372 0.59 11.70 -17.99
CA PRO A 372 1.70 11.68 -18.95
C PRO A 372 2.70 10.57 -18.65
N LYS A 373 3.23 9.95 -19.69
CA LYS A 373 4.38 9.03 -19.61
C LYS A 373 5.66 9.82 -19.89
N HIS A 374 6.71 9.52 -19.16
CA HIS A 374 8.02 10.18 -19.32
C HIS A 374 8.97 9.35 -20.20
N GLY A 375 8.54 8.15 -20.60
CA GLY A 375 9.35 7.25 -21.41
C GLY A 375 10.31 6.43 -20.55
N ALA A 376 11.20 5.70 -21.22
CA ALA A 376 12.19 4.85 -20.57
C ALA A 376 13.30 5.68 -19.92
N THR A 377 13.90 5.18 -18.84
CA THR A 377 15.09 5.80 -18.22
C THR A 377 16.19 6.05 -19.26
N ASN A 378 16.60 5.01 -20.00
CA ASN A 378 17.52 5.12 -21.13
C ASN A 378 17.56 3.82 -21.97
N LEU A 379 16.86 3.76 -23.09
CA LEU A 379 16.79 2.55 -23.93
C LEU A 379 18.12 2.14 -24.56
N SER A 380 18.96 3.10 -24.98
CA SER A 380 20.25 2.78 -25.61
C SER A 380 21.22 2.21 -24.59
N LYS A 381 21.28 2.78 -23.37
CA LYS A 381 22.00 2.18 -22.24
C LYS A 381 21.41 0.83 -21.87
N ALA A 382 20.09 0.65 -21.86
CA ALA A 382 19.45 -0.66 -21.57
C ALA A 382 19.96 -1.74 -22.52
N PHE A 383 19.97 -1.43 -23.82
CA PHE A 383 20.42 -2.35 -24.85
C PHE A 383 21.88 -2.79 -24.67
N VAL A 384 22.78 -1.86 -24.33
CA VAL A 384 24.20 -2.15 -24.06
C VAL A 384 24.40 -2.84 -22.71
N ALA A 385 23.63 -2.48 -21.69
CA ALA A 385 23.77 -2.99 -20.34
C ALA A 385 23.46 -4.48 -20.24
N LEU A 386 22.55 -5.00 -21.07
CA LEU A 386 22.17 -6.41 -21.05
C LEU A 386 23.38 -7.34 -21.23
N PRO A 387 24.11 -7.34 -22.36
CA PRO A 387 25.27 -8.20 -22.53
C PRO A 387 26.41 -7.83 -21.58
N TYR A 388 26.60 -6.53 -21.30
CA TYR A 388 27.68 -6.08 -20.41
C TYR A 388 27.55 -6.68 -19.01
N LYS A 389 26.38 -6.53 -18.37
CA LYS A 389 26.11 -7.08 -17.03
C LYS A 389 26.03 -8.60 -17.03
N ALA A 390 25.51 -9.20 -18.11
CA ALA A 390 25.50 -10.66 -18.23
C ALA A 390 26.91 -11.27 -18.24
N ILE A 391 27.86 -10.60 -18.88
CA ILE A 391 29.27 -11.03 -18.94
C ILE A 391 30.02 -10.66 -17.66
N SER A 392 29.90 -9.42 -17.18
CA SER A 392 30.64 -8.93 -16.01
C SER A 392 30.28 -9.71 -14.74
N ASP A 393 29.01 -10.04 -14.58
CA ASP A 393 28.50 -10.73 -13.38
C ASP A 393 28.36 -12.23 -13.62
N MET A 394 28.73 -12.73 -14.82
CA MET A 394 28.53 -14.11 -15.25
C MET A 394 27.08 -14.62 -15.02
N SER A 395 26.09 -13.75 -15.23
CA SER A 395 24.69 -13.99 -14.90
C SER A 395 23.74 -13.33 -15.90
N LEU A 396 23.07 -14.14 -16.72
CA LEU A 396 22.06 -13.64 -17.66
C LEU A 396 20.97 -12.84 -16.94
N GLU A 397 20.56 -13.30 -15.75
CA GLU A 397 19.54 -12.60 -14.95
C GLU A 397 19.99 -11.18 -14.55
N SER A 398 21.29 -10.97 -14.25
CA SER A 398 21.82 -9.63 -14.00
C SER A 398 21.67 -8.73 -15.23
N GLY A 399 22.01 -9.25 -16.42
CA GLY A 399 21.79 -8.54 -17.68
C GLY A 399 20.33 -8.21 -17.96
N LEU A 400 19.43 -9.16 -17.74
CA LEU A 400 17.98 -8.95 -17.92
C LEU A 400 17.44 -7.90 -16.95
N LYS A 401 17.85 -7.94 -15.68
CA LYS A 401 17.48 -6.92 -14.68
C LYS A 401 17.95 -5.53 -15.09
N ALA A 402 19.21 -5.39 -15.49
CA ALA A 402 19.76 -4.10 -15.93
C ALA A 402 18.98 -3.54 -17.12
N TYR A 403 18.61 -4.39 -18.08
CA TYR A 403 17.76 -3.98 -19.20
C TYR A 403 16.39 -3.49 -18.73
N ASP A 404 15.70 -4.24 -17.86
CA ASP A 404 14.36 -3.85 -17.41
C ASP A 404 14.37 -2.50 -16.69
N TYR A 405 15.31 -2.28 -15.77
CA TYR A 405 15.39 -0.99 -15.04
C TYR A 405 15.63 0.19 -15.99
N LEU A 406 16.51 0.03 -16.96
CA LEU A 406 16.86 1.09 -17.91
C LEU A 406 15.78 1.31 -18.99
N SER A 407 15.01 0.27 -19.32
CA SER A 407 13.92 0.35 -20.31
C SER A 407 12.55 0.66 -19.72
N ALA A 408 12.39 0.52 -18.40
CA ALA A 408 11.13 0.78 -17.71
C ALA A 408 10.69 2.24 -17.83
N GLU A 409 9.39 2.42 -17.98
CA GLU A 409 8.74 3.73 -17.98
C GLU A 409 8.91 4.38 -16.59
N GLN A 410 9.37 5.64 -16.56
CA GLN A 410 9.81 6.27 -15.32
C GLN A 410 8.68 6.48 -14.28
N THR A 411 7.46 6.81 -14.70
CA THR A 411 6.28 6.89 -13.82
C THR A 411 5.80 5.52 -13.32
N ASN A 412 6.28 4.41 -13.90
CA ASN A 412 6.02 3.06 -13.39
C ASN A 412 7.19 2.51 -12.58
N LEU A 413 8.32 3.22 -12.57
CA LEU A 413 9.55 2.81 -11.90
C LEU A 413 9.80 3.61 -10.63
N TYR A 414 9.76 4.95 -10.69
CA TYR A 414 10.15 5.81 -9.58
C TYR A 414 8.92 6.40 -8.87
N PRO A 415 8.70 6.06 -7.58
CA PRO A 415 7.68 6.70 -6.74
C PRO A 415 7.67 8.23 -6.79
N PHE A 416 8.85 8.86 -6.76
CA PHE A 416 8.99 10.32 -6.84
C PHE A 416 8.39 10.88 -8.14
N VAL A 417 8.82 10.33 -9.28
CA VAL A 417 8.39 10.80 -10.61
C VAL A 417 6.88 10.62 -10.76
N THR A 418 6.34 9.49 -10.30
CA THR A 418 4.90 9.22 -10.32
C THR A 418 4.10 10.28 -9.56
N PHE A 419 4.52 10.56 -8.34
CA PHE A 419 3.88 11.53 -7.46
C PHE A 419 3.93 12.95 -8.05
N GLU A 420 5.09 13.35 -8.56
CA GLU A 420 5.28 14.64 -9.22
C GLU A 420 4.42 14.78 -10.48
N THR A 421 4.40 13.76 -11.35
CA THR A 421 3.60 13.79 -12.59
C THR A 421 2.11 13.90 -12.29
N ILE A 422 1.59 13.13 -11.33
CA ILE A 422 0.18 13.22 -10.92
C ILE A 422 -0.12 14.59 -10.33
N GLY A 423 0.73 15.09 -9.44
CA GLY A 423 0.50 16.38 -8.81
C GLY A 423 0.54 17.55 -9.80
N ASN A 424 1.47 17.52 -10.75
CA ASN A 424 1.56 18.52 -11.81
C ASN A 424 0.31 18.47 -12.70
N ASP A 425 -0.17 17.28 -13.06
CA ASP A 425 -1.40 17.14 -13.85
C ASP A 425 -2.65 17.64 -13.09
N LEU A 426 -2.73 17.34 -11.79
CA LEU A 426 -3.78 17.85 -10.91
C LEU A 426 -3.81 19.39 -10.88
N LEU A 427 -2.67 20.02 -10.61
CA LEU A 427 -2.58 21.48 -10.45
C LEU A 427 -2.72 22.24 -11.78
N THR A 428 -2.11 21.72 -12.84
CA THR A 428 -2.00 22.48 -14.10
C THR A 428 -3.19 22.30 -15.02
N ARG A 429 -3.89 21.15 -14.92
CA ARG A 429 -4.94 20.73 -15.85
C ARG A 429 -6.27 20.46 -15.14
N ILE A 430 -6.34 19.47 -14.25
CA ILE A 430 -7.59 19.05 -13.58
C ILE A 430 -8.20 20.20 -12.77
N ALA A 431 -7.40 20.92 -11.98
CA ALA A 431 -7.84 22.08 -11.20
C ALA A 431 -8.38 23.25 -12.04
N LYS A 432 -8.05 23.28 -13.34
CA LYS A 432 -8.55 24.27 -14.31
C LYS A 432 -9.76 23.77 -15.11
N GLY A 433 -10.32 22.60 -14.77
CA GLY A 433 -11.43 22.01 -15.50
C GLY A 433 -11.04 21.36 -16.83
N GLN A 434 -9.75 21.19 -17.11
CA GLN A 434 -9.27 20.62 -18.37
C GLN A 434 -9.29 19.09 -18.28
N ALA A 435 -10.11 18.43 -19.09
CA ALA A 435 -10.29 16.99 -19.07
C ALA A 435 -10.37 16.43 -20.50
N ASN A 436 -9.76 15.26 -20.70
CA ASN A 436 -9.70 14.53 -21.96
C ASN A 436 -10.49 13.21 -21.89
N SER A 437 -11.00 12.83 -20.72
CA SER A 437 -11.82 11.63 -20.51
C SER A 437 -12.97 11.87 -19.53
N ALA A 438 -13.90 10.91 -19.45
CA ALA A 438 -15.01 10.95 -18.50
C ALA A 438 -14.54 10.94 -17.04
N PHE A 439 -13.51 10.15 -16.71
CA PHE A 439 -12.97 10.09 -15.35
C PHE A 439 -12.33 11.43 -14.97
N GLU A 440 -11.52 12.00 -15.85
CA GLU A 440 -10.88 13.30 -15.61
C GLU A 440 -11.90 14.43 -15.49
N LYS A 441 -12.97 14.40 -16.29
CA LYS A 441 -14.07 15.37 -16.20
C LYS A 441 -14.73 15.27 -14.82
N GLN A 442 -15.04 14.05 -14.38
CA GLN A 442 -15.62 13.81 -13.05
C GLN A 442 -14.70 14.31 -11.94
N LEU A 443 -13.41 13.97 -12.01
CA LEU A 443 -12.42 14.42 -11.04
C LEU A 443 -12.30 15.95 -11.00
N ALA A 444 -12.26 16.61 -12.16
CA ALA A 444 -12.20 18.07 -12.25
C ALA A 444 -13.47 18.76 -11.73
N ASP A 445 -14.64 18.20 -12.00
CA ASP A 445 -15.92 18.70 -11.53
C ASP A 445 -16.04 18.57 -9.99
N ASP A 446 -15.52 17.48 -9.43
CA ASP A 446 -15.55 17.19 -7.99
C ASP A 446 -14.42 17.88 -7.21
N LEU A 447 -13.28 18.20 -7.81
CA LEU A 447 -12.12 18.78 -7.12
C LEU A 447 -12.44 20.13 -6.48
N GLU A 448 -12.24 20.25 -5.17
CA GLU A 448 -12.44 21.48 -4.40
C GLU A 448 -11.14 22.06 -3.83
N ALA A 449 -10.16 21.22 -3.51
CA ALA A 449 -8.83 21.68 -3.09
C ALA A 449 -7.75 20.63 -3.37
N ILE A 450 -6.50 21.10 -3.43
CA ILE A 450 -5.30 20.26 -3.42
C ILE A 450 -4.45 20.69 -2.23
N ILE A 451 -4.26 19.79 -1.27
CA ILE A 451 -3.46 20.02 -0.06
C ILE A 451 -2.18 19.21 -0.15
N TYR A 452 -1.03 19.86 -0.02
CA TYR A 452 0.24 19.20 0.22
C TYR A 452 0.43 18.97 1.71
N VAL A 453 0.89 17.78 2.08
CA VAL A 453 1.18 17.39 3.47
C VAL A 453 2.58 16.83 3.55
N HIS A 454 3.34 17.26 4.55
CA HIS A 454 4.61 16.68 4.95
C HIS A 454 4.45 16.00 6.31
N ILE A 455 4.76 14.71 6.36
CA ILE A 455 4.75 13.88 7.55
C ILE A 455 6.20 13.58 7.90
N PRO A 456 6.68 13.94 9.09
CA PRO A 456 8.06 13.69 9.45
C PRO A 456 8.30 12.23 9.80
N GLN A 457 9.58 11.88 9.93
CA GLN A 457 9.95 10.59 10.48
C GLN A 457 9.73 10.63 12.01
N PHE A 458 8.99 9.66 12.53
CA PHE A 458 8.88 9.45 13.97
C PHE A 458 10.25 9.07 14.54
N PRO A 459 10.69 9.72 15.62
CA PRO A 459 11.94 9.35 16.29
C PRO A 459 11.91 7.89 16.74
N SER A 460 12.95 7.14 16.37
CA SER A 460 13.09 5.71 16.67
C SER A 460 14.57 5.32 16.82
N SER A 461 14.87 4.02 16.76
CA SER A 461 16.24 3.51 16.72
C SER A 461 16.95 3.71 15.38
N ARG A 462 16.27 4.16 14.32
CA ARG A 462 16.83 4.23 12.96
C ARG A 462 17.45 5.56 12.59
N ALA A 463 18.31 5.50 11.58
CA ALA A 463 18.82 6.68 10.90
C ALA A 463 17.68 7.47 10.23
N MET A 464 17.86 8.79 10.15
CA MET A 464 16.91 9.65 9.44
C MET A 464 16.97 9.37 7.94
N GLY A 465 15.80 9.17 7.35
CA GLY A 465 15.60 9.08 5.92
C GLY A 465 15.69 10.44 5.23
N GLN A 466 15.36 10.45 3.94
CA GLN A 466 15.47 11.64 3.10
C GLN A 466 14.48 11.59 1.93
N ALA A 467 14.47 12.62 1.09
CA ALA A 467 13.67 12.60 -0.14
C ALA A 467 14.05 11.40 -1.03
N PRO A 468 13.07 10.73 -1.68
CA PRO A 468 13.37 9.57 -2.52
C PRO A 468 14.08 9.99 -3.82
N VAL A 469 14.79 9.06 -4.45
CA VAL A 469 15.45 9.33 -5.73
C VAL A 469 14.43 9.43 -6.88
N ALA A 470 14.75 10.24 -7.87
CA ALA A 470 13.96 10.41 -9.08
C ALA A 470 14.62 9.76 -10.33
N SER A 471 15.82 9.19 -10.19
CA SER A 471 16.55 8.57 -11.30
C SER A 471 17.54 7.51 -10.84
N LEU A 472 18.01 6.69 -11.79
CA LEU A 472 19.07 5.71 -11.54
C LEU A 472 20.39 6.39 -11.19
N ASP A 473 20.72 7.53 -11.81
CA ASP A 473 21.97 8.24 -11.51
C ASP A 473 21.97 8.76 -10.06
N GLU A 474 20.84 9.27 -9.58
CA GLU A 474 20.68 9.63 -8.16
C GLU A 474 20.75 8.42 -7.25
N TYR A 475 20.18 7.28 -7.66
CA TYR A 475 20.27 6.02 -6.91
C TYR A 475 21.72 5.59 -6.73
N MET A 476 22.45 5.48 -7.84
CA MET A 476 23.84 5.04 -7.84
C MET A 476 24.77 6.00 -7.10
N ALA A 477 24.46 7.31 -7.09
CA ALA A 477 25.22 8.30 -6.34
C ALA A 477 25.05 8.18 -4.80
N ARG A 478 24.01 7.49 -4.33
CA ARG A 478 23.72 7.30 -2.89
C ARG A 478 24.16 5.95 -2.37
N THR A 479 24.40 4.98 -3.25
CA THR A 479 24.87 3.65 -2.88
C THR A 479 26.39 3.52 -2.99
N PRO A 480 27.03 2.67 -2.18
CA PRO A 480 28.42 2.29 -2.42
C PRO A 480 28.64 1.73 -3.83
N ALA A 481 29.84 1.94 -4.38
CA ALA A 481 30.19 1.43 -5.71
C ALA A 481 30.26 -0.11 -5.74
N ASP A 482 30.71 -0.72 -4.64
CA ASP A 482 30.69 -2.17 -4.45
C ASP A 482 29.35 -2.60 -3.84
N MET A 483 28.63 -3.48 -4.53
CA MET A 483 27.36 -4.04 -4.05
C MET A 483 27.52 -4.86 -2.76
N ALA A 484 28.71 -5.40 -2.49
CA ALA A 484 28.98 -6.12 -1.24
C ALA A 484 28.96 -5.19 0.00
N GLU A 485 29.10 -3.88 -0.20
CA GLU A 485 29.05 -2.88 0.87
C GLU A 485 27.64 -2.33 1.10
N TRP A 486 26.65 -2.73 0.28
CA TRP A 486 25.29 -2.24 0.41
C TRP A 486 24.65 -2.74 1.70
N LYS A 487 23.95 -1.84 2.39
CA LYS A 487 23.13 -2.17 3.56
C LYS A 487 21.81 -2.75 3.09
N ILE A 488 21.73 -4.07 3.10
CA ILE A 488 20.55 -4.82 2.67
C ILE A 488 20.13 -5.74 3.81
N ILE A 489 18.83 -5.83 4.06
CA ILE A 489 18.27 -6.80 5.00
C ILE A 489 17.83 -8.02 4.19
N PRO A 490 18.56 -9.14 4.25
CA PRO A 490 18.19 -10.30 3.48
C PRO A 490 16.86 -10.86 3.98
N VAL A 491 15.94 -11.06 3.06
CA VAL A 491 14.64 -11.67 3.35
C VAL A 491 14.44 -12.94 2.53
N GLY A 492 13.79 -13.92 3.17
CA GLY A 492 13.46 -15.19 2.51
C GLY A 492 12.35 -15.04 1.47
N ALA A 493 12.33 -15.97 0.51
CA ALA A 493 11.20 -16.11 -0.41
C ALA A 493 9.95 -16.58 0.34
N ARG A 494 8.79 -16.02 -0.02
CA ARG A 494 7.48 -16.49 0.45
C ARG A 494 6.94 -17.48 -0.59
N GLN A 495 7.07 -18.78 -0.29
CA GLN A 495 6.67 -19.86 -1.20
C GLN A 495 5.14 -19.97 -1.27
N PHE A 496 4.55 -19.49 -2.36
CA PHE A 496 3.11 -19.57 -2.57
C PHE A 496 2.67 -20.99 -2.92
N PRO A 497 1.62 -21.55 -2.29
CA PRO A 497 1.25 -22.93 -2.53
C PRO A 497 0.77 -23.16 -3.97
N GLU A 498 1.38 -24.11 -4.68
CA GLU A 498 0.97 -24.49 -6.05
C GLU A 498 -0.51 -24.88 -6.12
N ALA A 499 -1.04 -25.51 -5.07
CA ALA A 499 -2.44 -25.90 -5.00
C ALA A 499 -3.42 -24.71 -4.97
N LEU A 500 -2.95 -23.50 -4.64
CA LEU A 500 -3.75 -22.28 -4.61
C LEU A 500 -3.62 -21.45 -5.91
N LYS A 501 -2.72 -21.82 -6.83
CA LYS A 501 -2.62 -21.14 -8.13
C LYS A 501 -3.87 -21.42 -8.96
N ASP A 502 -4.44 -20.35 -9.49
CA ASP A 502 -5.64 -20.45 -10.31
C ASP A 502 -5.25 -20.88 -11.74
N LYS A 503 -5.83 -21.96 -12.22
CA LYS A 503 -5.59 -22.48 -13.58
C LYS A 503 -6.14 -21.55 -14.66
N ASN A 504 -7.08 -20.69 -14.31
CA ASN A 504 -7.67 -19.69 -15.20
C ASN A 504 -6.93 -18.34 -15.14
N ALA A 505 -5.88 -18.21 -14.31
CA ALA A 505 -5.06 -17.01 -14.28
C ALA A 505 -4.49 -16.73 -15.67
N PRO A 506 -4.54 -15.47 -16.14
CA PRO A 506 -3.86 -15.10 -17.38
C PRO A 506 -2.35 -15.34 -17.23
N ALA A 507 -1.67 -15.61 -18.35
CA ALA A 507 -0.23 -15.68 -18.34
C ALA A 507 0.38 -14.30 -18.02
N ASP A 508 1.46 -14.30 -17.24
CA ASP A 508 2.27 -13.10 -17.00
C ASP A 508 2.69 -12.47 -18.33
N ALA A 509 2.59 -11.13 -18.40
CA ALA A 509 3.09 -10.40 -19.56
C ALA A 509 4.58 -10.71 -19.80
N ILE A 510 4.95 -10.88 -21.08
CA ILE A 510 6.33 -11.15 -21.47
C ILE A 510 7.23 -10.03 -20.96
N ARG A 511 8.29 -10.41 -20.25
CA ARG A 511 9.29 -9.50 -19.69
C ARG A 511 9.98 -8.70 -20.81
N PRO A 512 10.05 -7.34 -20.71
CA PRO A 512 10.70 -6.50 -21.73
C PRO A 512 12.11 -6.94 -22.10
N ALA A 513 12.92 -7.34 -21.12
CA ALA A 513 14.28 -7.83 -21.36
C ALA A 513 14.37 -9.03 -22.32
N TYR A 514 13.32 -9.85 -22.49
CA TYR A 514 13.35 -10.94 -23.48
C TYR A 514 13.29 -10.44 -24.92
N TYR A 515 12.66 -9.30 -25.19
CA TYR A 515 12.77 -8.66 -26.51
C TYR A 515 14.19 -8.13 -26.75
N GLY A 516 14.79 -7.53 -25.71
CA GLY A 516 16.21 -7.11 -25.75
C GLY A 516 17.16 -8.28 -26.00
N LEU A 517 16.95 -9.40 -25.32
CA LEU A 517 17.73 -10.63 -25.52
C LEU A 517 17.55 -11.19 -26.93
N ALA A 518 16.31 -11.26 -27.43
CA ALA A 518 16.04 -11.73 -28.79
C ALA A 518 16.74 -10.86 -29.85
N ALA A 519 16.74 -9.54 -29.68
CA ALA A 519 17.47 -8.64 -30.55
C ALA A 519 18.98 -8.92 -30.54
N TRP A 520 19.58 -9.16 -29.36
CA TRP A 520 20.98 -9.56 -29.25
C TRP A 520 21.28 -10.91 -29.90
N LEU A 521 20.40 -11.91 -29.75
CA LEU A 521 20.55 -13.20 -30.40
C LEU A 521 20.55 -13.07 -31.93
N VAL A 522 19.66 -12.25 -32.49
CA VAL A 522 19.65 -11.95 -33.93
C VAL A 522 20.95 -11.30 -34.38
N ILE A 523 21.46 -10.32 -33.63
CA ILE A 523 22.74 -9.66 -33.94
C ILE A 523 23.90 -10.66 -33.89
N LEU A 524 23.96 -11.52 -32.87
CA LEU A 524 24.98 -12.57 -32.76
C LEU A 524 24.93 -13.54 -33.94
N ILE A 525 23.73 -13.98 -34.33
CA ILE A 525 23.54 -14.85 -35.51
C ILE A 525 24.05 -14.15 -36.78
N LEU A 526 23.70 -12.89 -36.99
CA LEU A 526 24.16 -12.11 -38.14
C LEU A 526 25.68 -11.91 -38.14
N MET A 527 26.28 -11.64 -36.97
CA MET A 527 27.74 -11.54 -36.83
C MET A 527 28.44 -12.86 -37.15
N LEU A 528 27.92 -14.00 -36.68
CA LEU A 528 28.46 -15.33 -37.00
C LEU A 528 28.35 -15.66 -38.50
N PHE A 529 27.23 -15.31 -39.14
CA PHE A 529 27.08 -15.47 -40.59
C PHE A 529 28.04 -14.57 -41.37
N GLY A 530 28.21 -13.31 -40.94
CA GLY A 530 29.19 -12.38 -41.51
C GLY A 530 30.62 -12.91 -41.39
N LEU A 531 31.00 -13.37 -40.19
CA LEU A 531 32.32 -13.94 -39.92
C LEU A 531 32.57 -15.20 -40.76
N ARG A 532 31.57 -16.09 -40.86
CA ARG A 532 31.64 -17.28 -41.72
C ARG A 532 31.88 -16.90 -43.18
N LYS A 533 31.19 -15.88 -43.71
CA LYS A 533 31.40 -15.40 -45.08
C LYS A 533 32.81 -14.82 -45.28
N ILE A 534 33.33 -14.09 -44.29
CA ILE A 534 34.70 -13.54 -44.33
C ILE A 534 35.72 -14.69 -44.32
N LEU A 535 35.58 -15.65 -43.42
CA LEU A 535 36.45 -16.83 -43.33
C LEU A 535 36.41 -17.67 -44.62
N GLN A 536 35.23 -17.85 -45.23
CA GLN A 536 35.10 -18.53 -46.52
C GLN A 536 35.83 -17.78 -47.64
N LYS A 537 35.76 -16.44 -47.67
CA LYS A 537 36.50 -15.62 -48.63
C LYS A 537 38.02 -15.73 -48.43
N LEU A 538 38.49 -15.67 -47.18
CA LEU A 538 39.91 -15.80 -46.85
C LEU A 538 40.44 -17.20 -47.16
N TYR A 539 39.67 -18.25 -46.84
CA TYR A 539 40.03 -19.62 -47.19
C TYR A 539 40.11 -19.82 -48.70
N LYS A 540 39.13 -19.32 -49.45
CA LYS A 540 39.16 -19.39 -50.92
C LYS A 540 40.35 -18.63 -51.51
N LYS A 541 40.67 -17.45 -50.98
CA LYS A 541 41.84 -16.67 -51.41
C LYS A 541 43.15 -17.43 -51.18
N ASN A 542 43.33 -18.00 -49.98
CA ASN A 542 44.53 -18.78 -49.67
C ASN A 542 44.61 -20.09 -50.47
N TYR A 543 43.46 -20.72 -50.77
CA TYR A 543 43.39 -21.89 -51.64
C TYR A 543 43.80 -21.55 -53.09
N ASP A 544 43.28 -20.45 -53.64
CA ASP A 544 43.62 -19.98 -54.99
C ASP A 544 45.10 -19.54 -55.09
N GLU A 545 45.67 -18.92 -54.05
CA GLU A 545 47.11 -18.59 -53.96
C GLU A 545 48.01 -19.85 -53.83
N SER A 546 47.52 -20.93 -53.22
CA SER A 546 48.27 -22.21 -53.13
C SER A 546 48.25 -23.05 -54.41
N GLN A 547 47.35 -22.74 -55.35
CA GLN A 547 47.24 -23.38 -56.68
C GLN A 547 48.01 -22.63 -57.78
N THR A 548 48.61 -21.48 -57.44
CA THR A 548 49.40 -20.64 -58.37
C THR A 548 50.92 -20.70 -58.12
N ILE A 549 51.37 -21.65 -57.30
CA ILE A 549 52.77 -22.10 -57.14
C ILE A 549 52.85 -23.49 -57.75
#